data_AF-U3B2W6-F1
#
_entry.id   AF-U3B2W6-F1
#
_cell.length_a   1.000
_cell.length_b   1.000
_cell.length_c   1.000
_cell.angle_alpha   90.00
_cell.angle_beta   90.00
_cell.angle_gamma   90.00
#
_symmetry.space_group_name_H-M   'P 1'
#
loop_
_entity.id
_entity.type
_entity.pdbx_description
1 polymer ?
#
loop_
_entity_poly.entity_id
_entity_poly.type
_entity_poly.pdbx_seq_one_letter_code
_entity_poly.pdbx_strand_id
1 'polypeptide(L)'
;MKKLTYAIAPLFLAIALAGCGGSDSSSNSNQGGADSGNGGADIGNGGSDNGDNGQVEQNVGWDINQWKLTLPISYAYYKEQHGGGNLEDSDKAAELIPADCSGRNELTTDTSLPYFHIDKNNRTHFIVDLGDYGITTTTNSNYARSELRELYKYSSSDRCSSTDQNWAVNDSTNHKLSATLNIEKYPNSNVIGRDPKVVIGQVHGYDIKQALIKLQWEGPNKPIRAIMNNTFLPNNQECSHCKSFSVDLGTAKSATDWSYQIEVNDTGVVLDAAGEKKSFAWGQAIEKTGYSLDPNWKNSSNKFYFKAGIYPQVSPSQSYGEQVFDVSFSKIAIEHK
;
A
#
# COMPACT_ATOMS: atom_id res chain seq x y z
N MET A 1 16.48 -34.68 45.12
CA MET A 1 15.32 -34.21 44.33
C MET A 1 15.84 -33.75 42.97
N LYS A 2 15.46 -34.44 41.88
CA LYS A 2 15.91 -34.14 40.50
C LYS A 2 15.10 -32.95 39.95
N LYS A 3 15.76 -31.92 39.43
CA LYS A 3 15.10 -30.84 38.67
C LYS A 3 14.94 -31.27 37.22
N LEU A 4 13.70 -31.40 36.77
CA LEU A 4 13.34 -31.56 35.36
C LEU A 4 13.40 -30.19 34.67
N THR A 5 14.23 -30.07 33.65
CA THR A 5 14.23 -28.96 32.68
C THR A 5 13.27 -29.31 31.55
N TYR A 6 12.21 -28.54 31.37
CA TYR A 6 11.36 -28.61 30.18
C TYR A 6 11.92 -27.65 29.12
N ALA A 7 12.37 -28.21 28.01
CA ALA A 7 12.65 -27.47 26.79
C ALA A 7 11.33 -27.28 26.03
N ILE A 8 10.91 -26.03 25.84
CA ILE A 8 9.78 -25.68 24.99
C ILE A 8 10.34 -25.48 23.57
N ALA A 9 10.01 -26.40 22.67
CA ALA A 9 10.27 -26.25 21.24
C ALA A 9 9.19 -25.35 20.61
N PRO A 10 9.54 -24.41 19.72
CA PRO A 10 8.54 -23.67 18.97
C PRO A 10 7.95 -24.55 17.87
N LEU A 11 6.64 -24.77 17.96
CA LEU A 11 5.83 -25.47 16.98
C LEU A 11 5.62 -24.53 15.77
N PHE A 12 6.28 -24.80 14.65
CA PHE A 12 5.96 -24.20 13.36
C PHE A 12 4.69 -24.85 12.82
N LEU A 13 3.57 -24.12 12.86
CA LEU A 13 2.34 -24.55 12.20
C LEU A 13 2.25 -23.88 10.83
N ALA A 14 2.54 -24.66 9.79
CA ALA A 14 2.27 -24.32 8.40
C ALA A 14 0.78 -24.59 8.11
N ILE A 15 0.08 -23.64 7.49
CA ILE A 15 -1.26 -23.88 6.95
C ILE A 15 -1.26 -23.45 5.48
N ALA A 16 -1.64 -24.40 4.64
CA ALA A 16 -1.75 -24.31 3.19
C ALA A 16 -2.97 -23.47 2.76
N LEU A 17 -2.84 -22.77 1.64
CA LEU A 17 -3.94 -22.10 0.94
C LEU A 17 -4.24 -22.84 -0.38
N ALA A 18 -5.49 -23.24 -0.56
CA ALA A 18 -6.06 -23.57 -1.85
C ALA A 18 -6.81 -22.33 -2.36
N GLY A 19 -6.41 -21.80 -3.51
CA GLY A 19 -7.12 -20.75 -4.23
C GLY A 19 -8.15 -21.35 -5.17
N CYS A 20 -9.35 -20.78 -5.22
CA CYS A 20 -10.23 -20.90 -6.36
C CYS A 20 -10.16 -19.59 -7.16
N GLY A 21 -9.44 -19.63 -8.27
CA GLY A 21 -9.62 -18.70 -9.38
C GLY A 21 -10.71 -19.25 -10.30
N GLY A 22 -11.87 -18.60 -10.33
CA GLY A 22 -12.91 -18.87 -11.31
C GLY A 22 -12.53 -18.21 -12.64
N SER A 23 -12.27 -19.03 -13.65
CA SER A 23 -12.16 -18.63 -15.04
C SER A 23 -13.51 -18.87 -15.69
N ASP A 24 -14.14 -17.85 -16.26
CA ASP A 24 -15.29 -18.06 -17.15
C ASP A 24 -14.89 -17.80 -18.59
N SER A 25 -15.09 -18.84 -19.38
CA SER A 25 -14.83 -18.92 -20.81
C SER A 25 -16.00 -18.41 -21.62
N SER A 26 -15.63 -17.86 -22.77
CA SER A 26 -16.41 -17.58 -23.98
C SER A 26 -17.74 -18.35 -24.15
N SER A 27 -18.79 -17.63 -24.53
CA SER A 27 -19.73 -18.13 -25.53
C SER A 27 -20.07 -17.05 -26.55
N ASN A 28 -19.90 -17.47 -27.80
CA ASN A 28 -20.13 -16.77 -29.04
C ASN A 28 -21.63 -16.88 -29.37
N SER A 29 -22.30 -15.79 -29.74
CA SER A 29 -23.50 -15.87 -30.57
C SER A 29 -23.52 -14.70 -31.55
N ASN A 30 -23.66 -15.09 -32.82
CA ASN A 30 -23.63 -14.27 -34.01
C ASN A 30 -25.06 -14.13 -34.52
N GLN A 31 -25.50 -12.89 -34.76
CA GLN A 31 -26.60 -12.44 -35.65
C GLN A 31 -26.71 -10.92 -35.39
N GLY A 32 -26.56 -9.98 -36.33
CA GLY A 32 -26.85 -9.97 -37.75
C GLY A 32 -27.78 -8.78 -37.98
N GLY A 33 -27.34 -7.75 -38.71
CA GLY A 33 -28.19 -6.61 -39.06
C GLY A 33 -27.41 -5.37 -39.46
N ALA A 34 -27.20 -5.20 -40.76
CA ALA A 34 -26.67 -3.99 -41.37
C ALA A 34 -27.71 -2.87 -41.37
N ASP A 35 -27.30 -1.63 -41.12
CA ASP A 35 -27.84 -0.50 -41.86
C ASP A 35 -26.80 0.62 -42.02
N SER A 36 -26.86 1.22 -43.20
CA SER A 36 -25.97 2.21 -43.78
C SER A 36 -26.52 3.63 -43.57
N GLY A 37 -25.68 4.59 -43.21
CA GLY A 37 -26.09 5.98 -43.10
C GLY A 37 -24.92 6.96 -43.14
N ASN A 38 -24.84 7.69 -44.25
CA ASN A 38 -23.79 8.63 -44.65
C ASN A 38 -24.01 10.03 -44.07
N GLY A 39 -22.92 10.74 -43.77
CA GLY A 39 -22.79 12.18 -44.02
C GLY A 39 -23.07 13.17 -42.87
N GLY A 40 -22.22 14.20 -42.80
CA GLY A 40 -22.62 15.52 -42.32
C GLY A 40 -21.81 16.08 -41.16
N ALA A 41 -20.77 16.84 -41.47
CA ALA A 41 -20.29 17.89 -40.59
C ALA A 41 -21.31 19.04 -40.59
N ASP A 42 -21.68 19.56 -39.41
CA ASP A 42 -21.99 20.98 -39.27
C ASP A 42 -21.78 21.50 -37.84
N ILE A 43 -21.38 22.76 -37.79
CA ILE A 43 -21.02 23.57 -36.63
C ILE A 43 -22.30 24.25 -36.11
N GLY A 44 -22.55 24.20 -34.80
CA GLY A 44 -23.73 24.86 -34.24
C GLY A 44 -23.68 25.03 -32.72
N ASN A 45 -23.19 26.20 -32.30
CA ASN A 45 -23.18 26.75 -30.95
C ASN A 45 -24.59 26.87 -30.36
N GLY A 46 -24.79 26.52 -29.09
CA GLY A 46 -26.05 26.74 -28.37
C GLY A 46 -26.08 26.08 -26.99
N GLY A 47 -25.70 26.84 -25.95
CA GLY A 47 -25.51 26.34 -24.60
C GLY A 47 -26.77 25.88 -23.86
N SER A 48 -26.55 24.97 -22.92
CA SER A 48 -27.15 24.88 -21.59
C SER A 48 -26.50 23.70 -20.90
N ASP A 49 -25.35 23.94 -20.26
CA ASP A 49 -24.66 22.91 -19.49
C ASP A 49 -25.00 23.09 -18.01
N ASN A 50 -25.99 22.31 -17.58
CA ASN A 50 -26.32 22.06 -16.18
C ASN A 50 -25.72 20.70 -15.85
N GLY A 51 -24.85 20.65 -14.84
CA GLY A 51 -24.58 19.40 -14.10
C GLY A 51 -23.13 18.94 -14.14
N ASP A 52 -22.40 19.35 -13.09
CA ASP A 52 -21.53 18.45 -12.34
C ASP A 52 -20.42 17.72 -13.13
N ASN A 53 -19.44 18.50 -13.60
CA ASN A 53 -18.13 17.94 -13.92
C ASN A 53 -17.31 17.85 -12.63
N GLY A 54 -17.15 16.61 -12.14
CA GLY A 54 -16.35 16.25 -10.98
C GLY A 54 -15.03 17.01 -10.94
N GLN A 55 -14.92 17.92 -9.97
CA GLN A 55 -13.68 18.61 -9.71
C GLN A 55 -12.67 17.57 -9.21
N VAL A 56 -11.59 17.40 -9.96
CA VAL A 56 -10.40 16.70 -9.48
C VAL A 56 -9.93 17.47 -8.26
N GLU A 57 -10.21 16.96 -7.06
CA GLU A 57 -9.77 17.55 -5.80
C GLU A 57 -8.25 17.43 -5.67
N GLN A 58 -7.53 18.32 -6.34
CA GLN A 58 -6.10 18.47 -6.19
C GLN A 58 -5.82 19.33 -4.97
N ASN A 59 -5.53 18.68 -3.85
CA ASN A 59 -4.75 19.35 -2.81
C ASN A 59 -3.28 19.31 -3.27
N VAL A 60 -2.52 20.40 -3.10
CA VAL A 60 -1.17 20.51 -3.70
C VAL A 60 -0.26 19.42 -3.14
N GLY A 61 -0.06 18.34 -3.91
CA GLY A 61 0.71 17.16 -3.49
C GLY A 61 -0.11 15.98 -2.95
N TRP A 62 -1.41 15.92 -3.25
CA TRP A 62 -2.30 14.79 -2.98
C TRP A 62 -3.39 14.70 -4.07
N ASP A 63 -3.36 13.68 -4.92
CA ASP A 63 -4.49 13.31 -5.79
C ASP A 63 -5.09 12.02 -5.24
N ILE A 64 -6.22 12.12 -4.54
CA ILE A 64 -6.79 10.98 -3.83
C ILE A 64 -7.26 9.87 -4.78
N ASN A 65 -7.57 10.22 -6.03
CA ASN A 65 -8.01 9.28 -7.05
C ASN A 65 -6.89 8.33 -7.50
N GLN A 66 -5.62 8.67 -7.22
CA GLN A 66 -4.47 7.81 -7.44
C GLN A 66 -4.38 6.66 -6.43
N TRP A 67 -5.35 6.50 -5.54
CA TRP A 67 -5.23 5.58 -4.42
C TRP A 67 -6.52 4.81 -4.15
N LYS A 68 -6.34 3.59 -3.67
CA LYS A 68 -7.33 2.93 -2.80
C LYS A 68 -6.76 2.80 -1.39
N LEU A 69 -7.61 2.76 -0.38
CA LEU A 69 -7.23 2.63 1.03
C LEU A 69 -7.61 1.25 1.55
N THR A 70 -6.68 0.53 2.17
CA THR A 70 -7.00 -0.61 3.03
C THR A 70 -7.13 -0.12 4.48
N LEU A 71 -8.26 -0.43 5.12
CA LEU A 71 -8.53 -0.13 6.53
C LEU A 71 -8.02 -1.27 7.43
N PRO A 72 -7.73 -1.00 8.72
CA PRO A 72 -7.26 -2.01 9.66
C PRO A 72 -8.39 -2.88 10.22
N ILE A 73 -9.63 -2.71 9.75
CA ILE A 73 -10.83 -3.41 10.23
C ILE A 73 -11.50 -4.21 9.12
N SER A 74 -12.32 -5.20 9.47
CA SER A 74 -13.00 -6.05 8.48
C SER A 74 -14.16 -5.34 7.78
N TYR A 75 -14.58 -5.86 6.61
CA TYR A 75 -15.80 -5.40 5.94
C TYR A 75 -17.03 -5.56 6.83
N ALA A 76 -17.15 -6.69 7.53
CA ALA A 76 -18.25 -6.94 8.45
C ALA A 76 -18.31 -5.90 9.57
N TYR A 77 -17.18 -5.62 10.21
CA TYR A 77 -17.09 -4.61 11.27
C TYR A 77 -17.35 -3.20 10.74
N TYR A 78 -16.75 -2.84 9.60
CA TYR A 78 -16.98 -1.54 8.95
C TYR A 78 -18.47 -1.32 8.67
N LYS A 79 -19.15 -2.32 8.10
CA LYS A 79 -20.57 -2.26 7.76
C LYS A 79 -21.44 -2.08 9.01
N GLU A 80 -21.14 -2.80 10.08
CA GLU A 80 -21.84 -2.70 11.36
C GLU A 80 -21.71 -1.30 11.98
N GLN A 81 -20.49 -0.73 11.97
CA GLN A 81 -20.21 0.52 12.70
C GLN A 81 -20.44 1.79 11.90
N HIS A 82 -20.28 1.75 10.57
CA HIS A 82 -20.26 2.94 9.72
C HIS A 82 -21.33 2.97 8.64
N GLY A 83 -22.08 1.88 8.45
CA GLY A 83 -23.08 1.77 7.40
C GLY A 83 -22.42 1.68 6.02
N GLY A 84 -22.31 0.47 5.50
CA GLY A 84 -21.87 0.23 4.12
C GLY A 84 -22.96 -0.53 3.38
N GLY A 85 -23.23 -0.17 2.12
CA GLY A 85 -24.32 -0.72 1.30
C GLY A 85 -24.23 -2.25 1.05
N ASN A 86 -24.26 -2.68 -0.21
CA ASN A 86 -24.19 -4.11 -0.59
C ASN A 86 -22.79 -4.73 -0.40
N LEU A 87 -22.06 -4.35 0.66
CA LEU A 87 -20.76 -4.95 0.97
C LEU A 87 -20.94 -6.41 1.39
N GLU A 88 -20.04 -7.25 0.90
CA GLU A 88 -19.91 -8.63 1.32
C GLU A 88 -19.63 -8.69 2.83
N ASP A 89 -20.33 -9.60 3.52
CA ASP A 89 -20.02 -9.93 4.90
C ASP A 89 -18.73 -10.76 4.91
N SER A 90 -17.59 -10.07 5.08
CA SER A 90 -16.26 -10.68 5.05
C SER A 90 -15.41 -10.22 6.23
N ASP A 91 -14.67 -11.17 6.81
CA ASP A 91 -13.67 -10.90 7.85
C ASP A 91 -12.35 -10.31 7.30
N LYS A 92 -12.24 -10.18 5.97
CA LYS A 92 -11.11 -9.52 5.31
C LYS A 92 -11.12 -8.02 5.60
N ALA A 93 -9.92 -7.43 5.65
CA ALA A 93 -9.74 -5.98 5.74
C ALA A 93 -10.59 -5.23 4.69
N ALA A 94 -11.34 -4.24 5.14
CA ALA A 94 -12.16 -3.38 4.31
C ALA A 94 -11.28 -2.50 3.41
N GLU A 95 -11.76 -2.22 2.20
CA GLU A 95 -11.12 -1.27 1.29
C GLU A 95 -12.09 -0.14 0.92
N LEU A 96 -11.55 1.07 0.83
CA LEU A 96 -12.20 2.21 0.21
C LEU A 96 -11.54 2.46 -1.15
N ILE A 97 -12.34 2.74 -2.17
CA ILE A 97 -11.87 2.95 -3.54
C ILE A 97 -12.37 4.31 -4.07
N PRO A 98 -11.85 4.84 -5.19
CA PRO A 98 -12.32 6.12 -5.72
C PRO A 98 -13.85 6.20 -5.89
N ALA A 99 -14.43 7.39 -5.68
CA ALA A 99 -15.87 7.60 -5.57
C ALA A 99 -16.67 7.26 -6.84
N ASP A 100 -16.05 7.35 -8.01
CA ASP A 100 -16.68 7.00 -9.29
C ASP A 100 -16.79 5.48 -9.51
N CYS A 101 -16.34 4.68 -8.56
CA CYS A 101 -16.50 3.23 -8.58
C CYS A 101 -17.81 2.79 -7.91
N SER A 102 -18.86 2.62 -8.71
CA SER A 102 -20.19 2.23 -8.25
C SER A 102 -20.19 1.00 -7.33
N GLY A 103 -20.98 1.05 -6.25
CA GLY A 103 -21.36 -0.13 -5.45
C GLY A 103 -20.35 -0.54 -4.38
N ARG A 104 -19.33 0.29 -4.06
CA ARG A 104 -18.39 0.06 -2.97
C ARG A 104 -18.23 1.31 -2.11
N ASN A 105 -17.51 1.20 -0.99
CA ASN A 105 -17.23 2.36 -0.15
C ASN A 105 -16.22 3.28 -0.81
N GLU A 106 -16.49 4.57 -0.73
CA GLU A 106 -15.76 5.60 -1.44
C GLU A 106 -14.62 6.16 -0.57
N LEU A 107 -13.49 6.44 -1.21
CA LEU A 107 -12.38 7.22 -0.68
C LEU A 107 -12.43 8.61 -1.32
N THR A 108 -12.72 9.61 -0.51
CA THR A 108 -12.83 11.03 -0.89
C THR A 108 -12.03 11.88 0.09
N THR A 109 -11.78 13.15 -0.24
CA THR A 109 -11.08 14.03 0.71
C THR A 109 -11.92 14.32 1.96
N ASP A 110 -13.24 14.14 1.88
CA ASP A 110 -14.19 14.21 2.99
C ASP A 110 -14.22 12.93 3.86
N THR A 111 -13.50 11.87 3.48
CA THR A 111 -13.47 10.63 4.25
C THR A 111 -12.88 10.88 5.64
N SER A 112 -13.71 10.68 6.66
CA SER A 112 -13.34 10.87 8.07
C SER A 112 -13.75 9.67 8.91
N LEU A 113 -12.79 8.81 9.19
CA LEU A 113 -12.91 7.58 9.96
C LEU A 113 -11.89 7.58 11.12
N PRO A 114 -12.10 6.77 12.18
CA PRO A 114 -11.11 6.59 13.25
C PRO A 114 -9.73 6.11 12.76
N TYR A 115 -9.68 5.51 11.57
CA TYR A 115 -8.48 4.90 10.97
C TYR A 115 -7.84 5.75 9.89
N PHE A 116 -8.55 6.76 9.39
CA PHE A 116 -8.14 7.63 8.30
C PHE A 116 -8.96 8.92 8.29
N HIS A 117 -8.30 10.07 8.30
CA HIS A 117 -8.97 11.35 8.07
C HIS A 117 -7.96 12.41 7.59
N ILE A 118 -8.47 13.47 6.96
CA ILE A 118 -7.70 14.68 6.68
C ILE A 118 -8.04 15.72 7.75
N ASP A 119 -7.03 16.22 8.47
CA ASP A 119 -7.24 17.20 9.53
C ASP A 119 -7.46 18.62 8.95
N LYS A 120 -7.82 19.55 9.82
CA LYS A 120 -8.03 20.97 9.45
C LYS A 120 -6.79 21.69 8.90
N ASN A 121 -5.59 21.10 9.05
CA ASN A 121 -4.33 21.62 8.52
C ASN A 121 -3.92 20.91 7.22
N ASN A 122 -4.84 20.16 6.59
CA ASN A 122 -4.60 19.33 5.42
C ASN A 122 -3.53 18.25 5.63
N ARG A 123 -3.36 17.76 6.86
CA ARG A 123 -2.54 16.58 7.14
C ARG A 123 -3.42 15.35 7.11
N THR A 124 -2.99 14.33 6.38
CA THR A 124 -3.73 13.07 6.33
C THR A 124 -3.20 12.10 7.36
N HIS A 125 -4.06 11.70 8.27
CA HIS A 125 -3.77 10.76 9.33
C HIS A 125 -4.07 9.33 8.90
N PHE A 126 -3.13 8.43 9.16
CA PHE A 126 -3.33 6.99 9.08
C PHE A 126 -3.15 6.40 10.47
N ILE A 127 -4.18 5.71 10.94
CA ILE A 127 -4.29 5.31 12.34
C ILE A 127 -4.58 3.80 12.43
N VAL A 128 -3.85 3.13 13.32
CA VAL A 128 -4.07 1.72 13.67
C VAL A 128 -3.96 1.59 15.19
N ASP A 129 -5.07 1.27 15.84
CA ASP A 129 -5.09 0.81 17.23
C ASP A 129 -4.85 -0.71 17.27
N LEU A 130 -3.73 -1.15 17.83
CA LEU A 130 -3.33 -2.56 17.86
C LEU A 130 -4.26 -3.45 18.68
N GLY A 131 -5.15 -2.88 19.50
CA GLY A 131 -6.13 -3.60 20.30
C GLY A 131 -7.58 -3.32 19.93
N ASP A 132 -7.87 -2.70 18.78
CA ASP A 132 -9.26 -2.50 18.34
C ASP A 132 -10.01 -3.84 18.22
N TYR A 133 -11.28 -3.87 18.61
CA TYR A 133 -12.13 -5.07 18.49
C TYR A 133 -12.31 -5.51 17.03
N GLY A 134 -12.43 -4.54 16.11
CA GLY A 134 -12.62 -4.79 14.69
C GLY A 134 -11.32 -5.13 13.94
N ILE A 135 -10.17 -5.12 14.61
CA ILE A 135 -8.87 -5.21 13.94
C ILE A 135 -8.72 -6.52 13.17
N THR A 136 -8.38 -6.41 11.90
CA THR A 136 -8.14 -7.57 11.03
C THR A 136 -6.91 -7.33 10.16
N THR A 137 -6.52 -8.38 9.45
CA THR A 137 -5.43 -8.37 8.49
C THR A 137 -5.94 -8.81 7.13
N THR A 138 -5.04 -8.82 6.15
CA THR A 138 -5.35 -9.41 4.83
C THR A 138 -4.86 -10.85 4.81
N THR A 139 -5.42 -11.69 3.92
CA THR A 139 -5.08 -13.14 3.82
C THR A 139 -3.58 -13.43 3.78
N ASN A 140 -2.78 -12.51 3.24
CA ASN A 140 -1.33 -12.67 3.07
C ASN A 140 -0.50 -11.86 4.09
N SER A 141 -1.10 -11.39 5.18
CA SER A 141 -0.44 -10.55 6.19
C SER A 141 -0.89 -10.89 7.61
N ASN A 142 0.06 -10.86 8.54
CA ASN A 142 -0.21 -11.01 9.97
C ASN A 142 -0.31 -9.67 10.71
N TYR A 143 -0.32 -8.54 9.97
CA TYR A 143 -0.38 -7.21 10.58
C TYR A 143 -1.46 -6.34 9.93
N ALA A 144 -2.15 -5.57 10.78
CA ALA A 144 -3.15 -4.61 10.34
C ALA A 144 -2.50 -3.40 9.68
N ARG A 145 -3.25 -2.66 8.87
CA ARG A 145 -2.75 -1.46 8.17
C ARG A 145 -3.87 -0.46 7.94
N SER A 146 -3.50 0.82 7.98
CA SER A 146 -4.25 1.89 7.33
C SER A 146 -3.32 2.44 6.26
N GLU A 147 -3.47 1.95 5.02
CA GLU A 147 -2.44 2.11 4.00
C GLU A 147 -3.03 2.23 2.60
N LEU A 148 -2.55 3.23 1.86
CA LEU A 148 -2.87 3.45 0.47
C LEU A 148 -2.15 2.45 -0.44
N ARG A 149 -2.81 2.10 -1.54
CA ARG A 149 -2.24 1.36 -2.68
C ARG A 149 -2.46 2.19 -3.93
N GLU A 150 -1.38 2.49 -4.64
CA GLU A 150 -1.39 3.31 -5.86
C GLU A 150 -2.27 2.70 -6.95
N LEU A 151 -3.04 3.53 -7.65
CA LEU A 151 -3.75 3.22 -8.88
C LEU A 151 -3.05 3.91 -10.07
N TYR A 152 -2.07 3.24 -10.70
CA TYR A 152 -1.20 3.88 -11.70
C TYR A 152 -1.94 4.53 -12.88
N LYS A 153 -2.94 3.83 -13.42
CA LYS A 153 -3.79 4.28 -14.53
C LYS A 153 -5.13 4.78 -14.00
N TYR A 154 -5.13 5.51 -12.89
CA TYR A 154 -6.35 6.00 -12.25
C TYR A 154 -7.21 6.85 -13.18
N SER A 155 -6.65 7.52 -14.19
CA SER A 155 -7.44 8.28 -15.16
C SER A 155 -8.23 7.42 -16.15
N SER A 156 -7.97 6.11 -16.22
CA SER A 156 -8.70 5.17 -17.10
C SER A 156 -10.05 4.73 -16.53
N SER A 157 -10.87 4.10 -17.36
CA SER A 157 -12.15 3.48 -16.98
C SER A 157 -12.00 2.34 -15.96
N ASP A 158 -10.82 1.72 -15.90
CA ASP A 158 -10.58 0.49 -15.13
C ASP A 158 -10.00 0.76 -13.72
N ARG A 159 -10.10 2.01 -13.24
CA ARG A 159 -9.59 2.45 -11.92
C ARG A 159 -10.16 1.67 -10.73
N CYS A 160 -11.31 1.02 -10.92
CA CYS A 160 -12.01 0.26 -9.89
C CYS A 160 -11.46 -1.16 -9.65
N SER A 161 -10.47 -1.57 -10.43
CA SER A 161 -9.73 -2.84 -10.27
C SER A 161 -8.24 -2.58 -10.10
N SER A 162 -7.57 -3.34 -9.23
CA SER A 162 -6.12 -3.23 -9.06
C SER A 162 -5.30 -3.92 -10.15
N THR A 163 -5.90 -4.76 -11.00
CA THR A 163 -5.19 -5.62 -11.97
C THR A 163 -4.37 -4.81 -12.99
N ASP A 164 -4.96 -3.79 -13.61
CA ASP A 164 -4.31 -3.00 -14.66
C ASP A 164 -3.71 -1.67 -14.15
N GLN A 165 -3.63 -1.53 -12.84
CA GLN A 165 -3.28 -0.31 -12.12
C GLN A 165 -1.86 -0.39 -11.55
N ASN A 166 -0.91 -0.87 -12.36
CA ASN A 166 0.48 -1.13 -11.98
C ASN A 166 1.45 -0.67 -13.11
N TRP A 167 2.66 -0.26 -12.75
CA TRP A 167 3.72 0.17 -13.68
C TRP A 167 4.85 -0.86 -13.79
N ALA A 168 5.73 -0.73 -14.78
CA ALA A 168 6.89 -1.62 -14.96
C ALA A 168 8.18 -0.80 -14.96
N VAL A 169 9.22 -1.26 -14.29
CA VAL A 169 10.49 -0.51 -14.16
C VAL A 169 11.12 -0.16 -15.51
N ASN A 170 10.89 -0.97 -16.54
CA ASN A 170 11.47 -0.78 -17.87
C ASN A 170 10.53 -0.08 -18.88
N ASP A 171 9.51 0.65 -18.40
CA ASP A 171 8.60 1.40 -19.27
C ASP A 171 9.14 2.78 -19.72
N SER A 172 10.45 3.02 -19.56
CA SER A 172 11.16 4.26 -19.89
C SER A 172 10.79 5.46 -19.01
N THR A 173 10.17 5.24 -17.84
CA THR A 173 9.89 6.28 -16.86
C THR A 173 10.60 6.02 -15.53
N ASN A 174 10.92 7.09 -14.80
CA ASN A 174 11.32 7.03 -13.40
C ASN A 174 10.07 7.08 -12.54
N HIS A 175 9.86 6.05 -11.71
CA HIS A 175 8.75 6.01 -10.77
C HIS A 175 9.24 6.48 -9.40
N LYS A 176 8.57 7.48 -8.82
CA LYS A 176 8.98 8.08 -7.56
C LYS A 176 7.79 8.30 -6.64
N LEU A 177 7.91 7.83 -5.41
CA LEU A 177 7.04 8.19 -4.28
C LEU A 177 7.80 9.16 -3.37
N SER A 178 7.20 10.30 -3.04
CA SER A 178 7.74 11.27 -2.09
C SER A 178 6.72 11.61 -1.03
N ALA A 179 7.15 11.65 0.23
CA ALA A 179 6.28 12.01 1.33
C ALA A 179 6.98 12.86 2.39
N THR A 180 6.19 13.67 3.07
CA THR A 180 6.58 14.39 4.29
C THR A 180 5.57 14.02 5.37
N LEU A 181 6.07 13.54 6.51
CA LEU A 181 5.25 12.94 7.54
C LEU A 181 5.77 13.23 8.95
N ASN A 182 4.90 12.99 9.93
CA ASN A 182 5.20 13.03 11.35
C ASN A 182 4.65 11.76 12.03
N ILE A 183 5.42 11.17 12.94
CA ILE A 183 4.92 10.14 13.85
C ILE A 183 4.27 10.84 15.05
N GLU A 184 2.95 10.91 15.08
CA GLU A 184 2.16 11.61 16.11
C GLU A 184 2.05 10.78 17.39
N LYS A 185 1.70 9.50 17.24
CA LYS A 185 1.57 8.55 18.34
C LYS A 185 2.15 7.20 17.92
N TYR A 186 2.76 6.51 18.87
CA TYR A 186 3.23 5.15 18.69
C TYR A 186 3.09 4.34 20.00
N PRO A 187 2.99 3.00 19.93
CA PRO A 187 2.85 2.14 21.10
C PRO A 187 3.98 2.25 22.11
N ASN A 188 3.65 2.05 23.39
CA ASN A 188 4.64 1.95 24.45
C ASN A 188 5.40 0.62 24.33
N SER A 189 6.73 0.68 24.17
CA SER A 189 7.58 -0.50 24.00
C SER A 189 7.53 -1.46 25.20
N ASN A 190 7.23 -0.97 26.40
CA ASN A 190 7.05 -1.82 27.59
C ASN A 190 5.73 -2.61 27.54
N VAL A 191 4.71 -2.11 26.84
CA VAL A 191 3.41 -2.80 26.67
C VAL A 191 3.51 -3.84 25.55
N ILE A 192 4.08 -3.46 24.40
CA ILE A 192 4.22 -4.37 23.24
C ILE A 192 5.47 -5.27 23.33
N GLY A 193 6.31 -5.08 24.35
CA GLY A 193 7.51 -5.87 24.64
C GLY A 193 8.65 -5.74 23.61
N ARG A 194 8.66 -4.68 22.80
CA ARG A 194 9.63 -4.43 21.72
C ARG A 194 9.59 -2.98 21.28
N ASP A 195 10.57 -2.53 20.51
CA ASP A 195 10.49 -1.21 19.88
C ASP A 195 9.28 -1.13 18.93
N PRO A 196 8.59 0.02 18.88
CA PRO A 196 7.54 0.25 17.90
C PRO A 196 8.15 0.20 16.49
N LYS A 197 7.51 -0.53 15.58
CA LYS A 197 7.96 -0.66 14.19
C LYS A 197 6.77 -0.42 13.26
N VAL A 198 6.94 0.48 12.30
CA VAL A 198 5.89 0.79 11.33
C VAL A 198 6.51 1.03 9.96
N VAL A 199 5.98 0.33 8.96
CA VAL A 199 6.31 0.59 7.55
C VAL A 199 5.44 1.76 7.07
N ILE A 200 6.07 2.72 6.41
CA ILE A 200 5.46 4.02 6.03
C ILE A 200 5.42 4.27 4.52
N GLY A 201 6.15 3.47 3.76
CA GLY A 201 6.28 3.59 2.31
C GLY A 201 6.81 2.28 1.73
N GLN A 202 6.27 1.83 0.61
CA GLN A 202 6.66 0.58 -0.03
C GLN A 202 6.64 0.68 -1.55
N VAL A 203 7.44 -0.18 -2.18
CA VAL A 203 7.23 -0.63 -3.57
C VAL A 203 6.96 -2.13 -3.51
N HIS A 204 5.79 -2.53 -3.99
CA HIS A 204 5.38 -3.93 -3.98
C HIS A 204 5.14 -4.42 -5.40
N GLY A 205 5.53 -5.67 -5.68
CA GLY A 205 5.20 -6.28 -6.97
C GLY A 205 3.73 -6.73 -7.01
N TYR A 206 3.09 -6.54 -8.15
CA TYR A 206 1.82 -7.17 -8.47
C TYR A 206 2.07 -8.65 -8.76
N ASP A 207 1.27 -9.52 -8.16
CA ASP A 207 1.47 -10.98 -8.18
C ASP A 207 2.88 -11.46 -7.79
N ILE A 208 3.55 -10.71 -6.91
CA ILE A 208 4.83 -11.09 -6.31
C ILE A 208 4.68 -10.93 -4.80
N LYS A 209 4.92 -12.01 -4.05
CA LYS A 209 4.73 -11.99 -2.59
C LYS A 209 5.79 -11.15 -1.86
N GLN A 210 6.99 -11.04 -2.44
CA GLN A 210 8.09 -10.26 -1.87
C GLN A 210 7.94 -8.78 -2.27
N ALA A 211 7.93 -7.87 -1.29
CA ALA A 211 8.06 -6.45 -1.57
C ALA A 211 9.47 -6.16 -2.13
N LEU A 212 9.57 -5.25 -3.09
CA LEU A 212 10.87 -4.78 -3.57
C LEU A 212 11.56 -3.98 -2.46
N ILE A 213 10.85 -2.98 -1.90
CA ILE A 213 11.33 -2.10 -0.82
C ILE A 213 10.23 -1.86 0.21
N LYS A 214 10.60 -1.80 1.49
CA LYS A 214 9.81 -1.22 2.57
C LYS A 214 10.67 -0.23 3.34
N LEU A 215 10.18 0.99 3.54
CA LEU A 215 10.75 1.96 4.47
C LEU A 215 10.07 1.81 5.84
N GLN A 216 10.87 1.55 6.87
CA GLN A 216 10.40 1.27 8.22
C GLN A 216 11.02 2.22 9.24
N TRP A 217 10.17 2.85 10.05
CA TRP A 217 10.58 3.59 11.25
C TRP A 217 10.54 2.67 12.48
N GLU A 218 11.53 2.80 13.37
CA GLU A 218 11.71 1.91 14.54
C GLU A 218 11.98 2.65 15.84
N GLY A 219 11.07 3.53 16.25
CA GLY A 219 11.32 4.37 17.41
C GLY A 219 12.24 5.55 17.09
N PRO A 220 12.23 6.60 17.93
CA PRO A 220 12.87 7.87 17.63
C PRO A 220 14.41 7.85 17.68
N ASN A 221 15.01 6.76 18.18
CA ASN A 221 16.45 6.62 18.41
C ASN A 221 17.13 5.63 17.45
N LYS A 222 16.42 5.16 16.43
CA LYS A 222 16.94 4.20 15.46
C LYS A 222 16.89 4.78 14.05
N PRO A 223 17.82 4.37 13.17
CA PRO A 223 17.73 4.76 11.77
C PRO A 223 16.46 4.19 11.14
N ILE A 224 15.92 4.92 10.16
CA ILE A 224 14.96 4.38 9.21
C ILE A 224 15.64 3.23 8.47
N ARG A 225 14.99 2.07 8.41
CA ARG A 225 15.50 0.94 7.65
C ARG A 225 14.79 0.83 6.32
N ALA A 226 15.57 0.76 5.26
CA ALA A 226 15.10 0.28 3.97
C ALA A 226 15.29 -1.24 3.93
N ILE A 227 14.19 -1.98 4.02
CA ILE A 227 14.15 -3.43 3.96
C ILE A 227 13.85 -3.82 2.51
N MET A 228 14.75 -4.58 1.89
CA MET A 228 14.66 -5.02 0.50
C MET A 228 14.73 -6.54 0.42
N ASN A 229 14.23 -7.11 -0.68
CA ASN A 229 14.45 -8.51 -1.02
C ASN A 229 15.44 -8.60 -2.18
N ASN A 230 16.45 -9.47 -2.04
CA ASN A 230 17.47 -9.63 -3.07
C ASN A 230 16.89 -10.14 -4.40
N THR A 231 15.93 -11.06 -4.35
CA THR A 231 15.23 -11.64 -5.50
C THR A 231 13.77 -11.96 -5.12
N PHE A 232 13.02 -12.56 -6.03
CA PHE A 232 11.59 -12.87 -5.89
C PHE A 232 11.17 -14.13 -6.66
N LEU A 233 9.95 -14.59 -6.40
CA LEU A 233 9.23 -15.49 -7.30
C LEU A 233 7.92 -14.86 -7.78
N PRO A 234 7.57 -15.02 -9.07
CA PRO A 234 6.30 -14.54 -9.61
C PRO A 234 5.12 -15.38 -9.13
N ASN A 235 3.90 -14.97 -9.48
CA ASN A 235 2.64 -15.66 -9.22
C ASN A 235 2.37 -15.90 -7.73
N ASN A 236 2.73 -14.93 -6.87
CA ASN A 236 2.55 -14.97 -5.42
C ASN A 236 3.19 -16.18 -4.72
N GLN A 237 4.23 -16.78 -5.31
CA GLN A 237 4.87 -17.97 -4.76
C GLN A 237 5.70 -17.66 -3.51
N GLU A 238 5.72 -18.63 -2.58
CA GLU A 238 6.67 -18.62 -1.46
C GLU A 238 8.09 -18.78 -2.00
N CYS A 239 8.96 -17.86 -1.61
CA CYS A 239 10.35 -17.90 -2.04
C CYS A 239 11.28 -18.24 -0.87
N SER A 240 11.61 -19.51 -0.73
CA SER A 240 12.49 -20.02 0.35
C SER A 240 13.95 -19.56 0.23
N HIS A 241 14.39 -19.22 -0.98
CA HIS A 241 15.75 -18.75 -1.26
C HIS A 241 15.87 -17.22 -1.32
N CYS A 242 14.75 -16.48 -1.37
CA CYS A 242 14.74 -15.04 -1.27
C CYS A 242 15.24 -14.61 0.13
N LYS A 243 16.15 -13.66 0.16
CA LYS A 243 16.75 -13.10 1.37
C LYS A 243 16.34 -11.65 1.48
N SER A 244 15.67 -11.34 2.58
CA SER A 244 15.45 -9.97 2.98
C SER A 244 16.67 -9.45 3.72
N PHE A 245 17.09 -8.23 3.37
CA PHE A 245 18.18 -7.51 4.02
C PHE A 245 17.76 -6.06 4.23
N SER A 246 18.48 -5.35 5.09
CA SER A 246 18.20 -3.94 5.36
C SER A 246 19.45 -3.09 5.25
N VAL A 247 19.25 -1.85 4.84
CA VAL A 247 20.24 -0.78 4.93
C VAL A 247 19.66 0.33 5.80
N ASP A 248 20.52 0.93 6.61
CA ASP A 248 20.13 2.06 7.46
C ASP A 248 20.17 3.35 6.63
N LEU A 249 19.18 4.22 6.82
CA LEU A 249 19.13 5.59 6.30
C LEU A 249 19.29 6.57 7.48
N GLY A 250 18.69 7.77 7.40
CA GLY A 250 18.76 8.76 8.47
C GLY A 250 17.91 8.37 9.68
N THR A 251 18.02 9.14 10.76
CA THR A 251 17.23 8.95 11.99
C THR A 251 16.19 10.05 12.08
N ALA A 252 14.93 9.68 12.34
CA ALA A 252 13.83 10.61 12.49
C ALA A 252 13.17 10.51 13.87
N LYS A 253 12.97 11.65 14.52
CA LYS A 253 12.23 11.75 15.78
C LYS A 253 10.73 11.69 15.51
N SER A 254 9.96 11.30 16.53
CA SER A 254 8.52 11.54 16.56
C SER A 254 8.22 13.02 16.84
N ALA A 255 6.98 13.44 16.58
CA ALA A 255 6.51 14.82 16.77
C ALA A 255 7.36 15.88 16.02
N THR A 256 7.94 15.51 14.87
CA THR A 256 8.71 16.40 14.00
C THR A 256 8.55 15.94 12.57
N ASP A 257 8.30 16.87 11.64
CA ASP A 257 8.21 16.55 10.23
C ASP A 257 9.57 16.10 9.68
N TRP A 258 9.54 15.05 8.88
CA TRP A 258 10.67 14.58 8.09
C TRP A 258 10.16 13.99 6.78
N SER A 259 11.05 13.82 5.82
CA SER A 259 10.68 13.38 4.47
C SER A 259 11.38 12.10 4.06
N TYR A 260 10.75 11.38 3.15
CA TYR A 260 11.36 10.29 2.41
C TYR A 260 11.04 10.36 0.92
N GLN A 261 11.89 9.70 0.13
CA GLN A 261 11.70 9.40 -1.27
C GLN A 261 12.07 7.94 -1.55
N ILE A 262 11.23 7.25 -2.33
CA ILE A 262 11.54 5.97 -2.97
C ILE A 262 11.46 6.20 -4.47
N GLU A 263 12.57 6.02 -5.19
CA GLU A 263 12.62 6.09 -6.64
C GLU A 263 13.11 4.76 -7.21
N VAL A 264 12.44 4.27 -8.25
CA VAL A 264 12.77 3.04 -8.97
C VAL A 264 12.81 3.35 -10.46
N ASN A 265 13.92 2.97 -11.09
CA ASN A 265 14.15 3.21 -12.52
C ASN A 265 15.02 2.09 -13.14
N ASP A 266 15.32 2.25 -14.43
CA ASP A 266 16.11 1.29 -15.19
C ASP A 266 17.55 1.10 -14.66
N THR A 267 18.11 2.07 -13.92
CA THR A 267 19.45 1.98 -13.33
C THR A 267 19.45 1.30 -11.96
N GLY A 268 18.41 1.50 -11.16
CA GLY A 268 18.39 1.01 -9.79
C GLY A 268 17.23 1.50 -8.94
N VAL A 269 17.50 1.49 -7.64
CA VAL A 269 16.67 2.07 -6.59
C VAL A 269 17.42 3.22 -5.96
N VAL A 270 16.78 4.38 -5.82
CA VAL A 270 17.31 5.52 -5.07
C VAL A 270 16.39 5.80 -3.88
N LEU A 271 16.96 5.83 -2.69
CA LEU A 271 16.26 6.08 -1.43
C LEU A 271 16.81 7.34 -0.79
N ASP A 272 15.92 8.18 -0.28
CA ASP A 272 16.25 9.30 0.61
C ASP A 272 15.31 9.19 1.81
N ALA A 273 15.84 9.20 3.03
CA ALA A 273 14.99 9.30 4.21
C ALA A 273 15.73 10.01 5.33
N ALA A 274 15.07 11.01 5.91
CA ALA A 274 15.59 11.79 7.03
C ALA A 274 17.01 12.36 6.78
N GLY A 275 17.26 12.80 5.54
CA GLY A 275 18.50 13.48 5.13
C GLY A 275 19.65 12.54 4.71
N GLU A 276 19.45 11.22 4.73
CA GLU A 276 20.42 10.26 4.21
C GLU A 276 19.94 9.69 2.88
N LYS A 277 20.78 9.81 1.84
CA LYS A 277 20.49 9.33 0.49
C LYS A 277 21.38 8.15 0.11
N LYS A 278 20.79 7.09 -0.43
CA LYS A 278 21.48 5.90 -0.94
C LYS A 278 20.95 5.48 -2.30
N SER A 279 21.83 4.93 -3.14
CA SER A 279 21.47 4.41 -4.45
C SER A 279 22.03 3.00 -4.62
N PHE A 280 21.22 2.11 -5.20
CA PHE A 280 21.53 0.71 -5.41
C PHE A 280 21.25 0.32 -6.85
N ALA A 281 22.30 0.07 -7.63
CA ALA A 281 22.15 -0.39 -8.99
C ALA A 281 21.79 -1.89 -9.03
N TRP A 282 21.05 -2.28 -10.06
CA TRP A 282 20.68 -3.68 -10.29
C TRP A 282 21.93 -4.56 -10.48
N GLY A 283 21.94 -5.72 -9.84
CA GLY A 283 23.03 -6.71 -9.91
C GLY A 283 24.30 -6.33 -9.15
N GLN A 284 24.42 -5.11 -8.64
CA GLN A 284 25.60 -4.67 -7.89
C GLN A 284 25.50 -5.05 -6.42
N ALA A 285 26.62 -5.50 -5.84
CA ALA A 285 26.69 -5.86 -4.43
C ALA A 285 26.47 -4.61 -3.55
N ILE A 286 25.58 -4.75 -2.58
CA ILE A 286 25.28 -3.71 -1.60
C ILE A 286 26.20 -3.94 -0.39
N GLU A 287 27.07 -2.97 -0.14
CA GLU A 287 28.13 -3.07 0.86
C GLU A 287 27.59 -3.51 2.23
N LYS A 288 28.31 -4.39 2.92
CA LYS A 288 27.99 -4.91 4.27
C LYS A 288 26.72 -5.75 4.37
N THR A 289 25.98 -5.96 3.27
CA THR A 289 24.81 -6.84 3.26
C THR A 289 25.13 -8.24 2.73
N GLY A 290 26.09 -8.35 1.81
CA GLY A 290 26.38 -9.60 1.09
C GLY A 290 25.35 -9.94 -0.01
N TYR A 291 24.44 -9.02 -0.31
CA TYR A 291 23.37 -9.20 -1.30
C TYR A 291 23.44 -8.14 -2.40
N SER A 292 22.75 -8.40 -3.50
CA SER A 292 22.46 -7.45 -4.57
C SER A 292 20.96 -7.51 -4.89
N LEU A 293 20.44 -6.50 -5.58
CA LEU A 293 19.10 -6.55 -6.15
C LEU A 293 19.16 -7.27 -7.51
N ASP A 294 18.43 -8.37 -7.64
CA ASP A 294 18.36 -9.17 -8.87
C ASP A 294 17.91 -8.32 -10.07
N PRO A 295 18.68 -8.23 -11.17
CA PRO A 295 18.25 -7.51 -12.37
C PRO A 295 16.89 -7.95 -12.93
N ASN A 296 16.45 -9.17 -12.63
CA ASN A 296 15.14 -9.66 -13.03
C ASN A 296 13.97 -8.85 -12.45
N TRP A 297 14.15 -8.09 -11.37
CA TRP A 297 13.11 -7.18 -10.87
C TRP A 297 12.62 -6.23 -11.97
N LYS A 298 13.49 -5.82 -12.90
CA LYS A 298 13.17 -4.93 -14.03
C LYS A 298 12.48 -5.59 -15.22
N ASN A 299 12.27 -6.91 -15.23
CA ASN A 299 11.64 -7.56 -16.37
C ASN A 299 10.27 -6.92 -16.65
N SER A 300 9.96 -6.65 -17.92
CA SER A 300 8.68 -6.04 -18.34
C SER A 300 7.44 -6.82 -17.93
N SER A 301 7.58 -8.12 -17.65
CA SER A 301 6.49 -8.95 -17.12
C SER A 301 6.14 -8.60 -15.67
N ASN A 302 7.09 -8.04 -14.90
CA ASN A 302 6.84 -7.66 -13.52
C ASN A 302 6.21 -6.28 -13.48
N LYS A 303 5.16 -6.17 -12.68
CA LYS A 303 4.49 -4.90 -12.44
C LYS A 303 4.58 -4.53 -10.97
N PHE A 304 4.55 -3.24 -10.67
CA PHE A 304 4.72 -2.69 -9.35
C PHE A 304 3.72 -1.58 -9.08
N TYR A 305 3.57 -1.27 -7.79
CA TYR A 305 2.79 -0.17 -7.30
C TYR A 305 3.40 0.34 -5.99
N PHE A 306 3.23 1.63 -5.73
CA PHE A 306 3.56 2.28 -4.49
C PHE A 306 2.52 2.02 -3.42
N LYS A 307 2.97 2.06 -2.16
CA LYS A 307 2.12 2.11 -0.98
C LYS A 307 2.62 3.20 -0.04
N ALA A 308 1.70 3.91 0.60
CA ALA A 308 1.99 4.96 1.58
C ALA A 308 0.91 4.96 2.67
N GLY A 309 1.24 5.39 3.88
CA GLY A 309 0.36 5.32 5.05
C GLY A 309 1.06 4.60 6.20
N ILE A 310 0.38 3.72 6.92
CA ILE A 310 1.00 2.90 7.98
C ILE A 310 0.68 1.42 7.87
N TYR A 311 1.72 0.63 8.01
CA TYR A 311 1.68 -0.81 8.16
C TYR A 311 2.52 -1.22 9.38
N PRO A 312 1.95 -1.13 10.60
CA PRO A 312 2.59 -1.58 11.82
C PRO A 312 3.17 -2.99 11.70
N GLN A 313 4.37 -3.23 12.20
CA GLN A 313 5.02 -4.54 12.23
C GLN A 313 4.90 -5.17 13.62
N VAL A 314 3.69 -5.11 14.17
CA VAL A 314 3.29 -5.69 15.45
C VAL A 314 1.97 -6.40 15.23
N SER A 315 1.91 -7.68 15.62
CA SER A 315 0.65 -8.44 15.51
C SER A 315 -0.39 -7.83 16.44
N PRO A 316 -1.60 -7.53 15.94
CA PRO A 316 -2.69 -7.05 16.76
C PRO A 316 -3.03 -8.01 17.91
N SER A 317 -3.46 -7.46 19.03
CA SER A 317 -3.94 -8.23 20.19
C SER A 317 -4.84 -7.33 21.02
N GLN A 318 -5.95 -7.88 21.51
CA GLN A 318 -6.84 -7.17 22.44
C GLN A 318 -6.10 -6.69 23.71
N SER A 319 -5.00 -7.35 24.10
CA SER A 319 -4.14 -6.91 25.21
C SER A 319 -3.37 -5.60 24.92
N TYR A 320 -3.37 -5.14 23.67
CA TYR A 320 -2.73 -3.92 23.22
C TYR A 320 -3.72 -2.77 23.02
N GLY A 321 -4.87 -2.79 23.71
CA GLY A 321 -5.80 -1.66 23.71
C GLY A 321 -5.09 -0.32 23.95
N GLU A 322 -5.49 0.69 23.19
CA GLU A 322 -4.93 2.05 23.20
C GLU A 322 -3.47 2.17 22.72
N GLN A 323 -2.84 1.07 22.31
CA GLN A 323 -1.52 1.06 21.70
C GLN A 323 -1.65 1.42 20.21
N VAL A 324 -1.72 2.72 19.98
CA VAL A 324 -2.01 3.30 18.67
C VAL A 324 -0.74 3.70 17.95
N PHE A 325 -0.67 3.37 16.66
CA PHE A 325 0.12 4.12 15.69
C PHE A 325 -0.76 5.18 15.05
N ASP A 326 -0.32 6.44 15.09
CA ASP A 326 -0.89 7.56 14.35
C ASP A 326 0.26 8.28 13.64
N VAL A 327 0.17 8.31 12.31
CA VAL A 327 1.15 8.98 11.46
C VAL A 327 0.40 9.89 10.51
N SER A 328 0.78 11.16 10.55
CA SER A 328 0.19 12.20 9.72
C SER A 328 1.13 12.56 8.57
N PHE A 329 0.57 12.81 7.39
CA PHE A 329 1.30 13.17 6.18
C PHE A 329 0.86 14.54 5.71
N SER A 330 1.80 15.48 5.57
CA SER A 330 1.55 16.77 4.90
C SER A 330 1.78 16.71 3.39
N LYS A 331 2.37 15.61 2.90
CA LYS A 331 2.58 15.35 1.47
C LYS A 331 2.62 13.85 1.19
N ILE A 332 1.92 13.42 0.15
CA ILE A 332 2.08 12.09 -0.49
C ILE A 332 1.96 12.27 -2.00
N ALA A 333 3.09 12.30 -2.70
CA ALA A 333 3.15 12.56 -4.13
C ALA A 333 3.78 11.39 -4.88
N ILE A 334 3.16 11.00 -6.00
CA ILE A 334 3.74 10.09 -6.99
C ILE A 334 4.12 10.88 -8.24
N GLU A 335 5.27 10.54 -8.82
CA GLU A 335 5.68 10.99 -10.15
C GLU A 335 6.10 9.79 -11.01
N HIS A 336 5.68 9.79 -12.27
CA HIS A 336 6.17 8.89 -13.33
C HIS A 336 6.64 9.75 -14.49
N LYS A 337 7.97 9.88 -14.67
CA LYS A 337 8.56 10.84 -15.61
C LYS A 337 9.81 10.33 -16.28
#